data_AF-A0A931XAG0-F1
#
_entry.id   AF-A0A931XAG0-F1
#
_cell.length_a   1.000
_cell.length_b   1.000
_cell.length_c   1.000
_cell.angle_alpha   90.00
_cell.angle_beta   90.00
_cell.angle_gamma   90.00
#
_symmetry.space_group_name_H-M   'P 1'
#
loop_
_entity.id
_entity.type
_entity.pdbx_description
1 polymer ?
#
loop_
_entity_poly.entity_id
_entity_poly.type
_entity_poly.pdbx_seq_one_letter_code
_entity_poly.pdbx_strand_id
1 'polypeptide(L)'
;MTGPRCITRLALAVILGALPAVPAAAQTTLSNEALAIACGPRASYEPPDMKMTVGGSLTGAKGVYAPWHRIVINAGSEEGLRSGQEFFVRRIVPPRELPRQGEKPVHAVSTAGWIRIDDVQSHRAIASILHECDGISPGDFLEPFAVPSVPTPLPEGKPDYTEAGRVLFGAERQNLGGSGSLLLVDRGSNQGIQPGQRFTIYRPSDAGPNVIVARAMVVALQPDVSMVRVEDMRDAVMAGDFAAPHK
;
A
#
# COMPACT_ATOMS: atom_id res chain seq x y z
N MET A 1 11.69 73.24 -58.25
CA MET A 1 12.58 72.45 -57.38
C MET A 1 11.76 71.91 -56.22
N THR A 2 11.24 70.69 -56.36
CA THR A 2 10.36 70.03 -55.38
C THR A 2 10.84 68.58 -55.23
N GLY A 3 11.49 68.29 -54.11
CA GLY A 3 11.99 66.95 -53.75
C GLY A 3 10.97 66.15 -52.93
N PRO A 4 10.98 64.80 -52.99
CA PRO A 4 9.94 63.97 -52.40
C PRO A 4 10.22 63.57 -50.95
N ARG A 5 9.14 63.42 -50.17
CA ARG A 5 9.11 63.01 -48.77
C ARG A 5 9.23 61.49 -48.64
N CYS A 6 10.17 61.04 -47.82
CA CYS A 6 10.35 59.64 -47.45
C CYS A 6 9.56 59.35 -46.16
N ILE A 7 8.62 58.40 -46.20
CA ILE A 7 7.79 57.97 -45.06
C ILE A 7 8.37 56.65 -44.54
N THR A 8 8.95 56.67 -43.35
CA THR A 8 9.52 55.49 -42.69
C THR A 8 8.42 54.79 -41.87
N ARG A 9 8.07 53.54 -42.22
CA ARG A 9 7.16 52.70 -41.45
C ARG A 9 7.92 52.02 -40.31
N LEU A 10 7.50 52.26 -39.07
CA LEU A 10 8.00 51.56 -37.88
C LEU A 10 7.24 50.22 -37.74
N ALA A 11 7.95 49.10 -37.79
CA ALA A 11 7.38 47.77 -37.53
C ALA A 11 7.57 47.41 -36.06
N LEU A 12 6.47 47.13 -35.36
CA LEU A 12 6.45 46.74 -33.95
C LEU A 12 6.64 45.21 -33.86
N ALA A 13 7.77 44.76 -33.31
CA ALA A 13 8.04 43.34 -33.11
C ALA A 13 7.46 42.85 -31.78
N VAL A 14 6.48 41.95 -31.84
CA VAL A 14 5.91 41.26 -30.68
C VAL A 14 6.78 40.05 -30.34
N ILE A 15 7.45 40.09 -29.20
CA ILE A 15 8.25 38.97 -28.68
C ILE A 15 7.29 38.03 -27.93
N LEU A 16 6.93 36.90 -28.54
CA LEU A 16 6.28 35.78 -27.84
C LEU A 16 7.30 35.15 -26.88
N GLY A 17 7.13 35.39 -25.58
CA GLY A 17 7.88 34.68 -24.55
C GLY A 17 7.46 33.22 -24.48
N ALA A 18 8.40 32.31 -24.68
CA ALA A 18 8.19 30.88 -24.45
C ALA A 18 8.08 30.62 -22.94
N LEU A 19 6.91 30.13 -22.49
CA LEU A 19 6.75 29.66 -21.12
C LEU A 19 7.61 28.39 -20.90
N PRO A 20 8.32 28.27 -19.78
CA PRO A 20 9.05 27.05 -19.46
C PRO A 20 8.05 25.90 -19.27
N ALA A 21 8.23 24.82 -20.02
CA ALA A 21 7.47 23.59 -19.82
C ALA A 21 7.82 23.01 -18.45
N VAL A 22 6.83 22.93 -17.56
CA VAL A 22 6.95 22.18 -16.30
C VAL A 22 7.07 20.69 -16.68
N PRO A 23 8.11 19.97 -16.23
CA PRO A 23 8.23 18.55 -16.53
C PRO A 23 7.01 17.82 -15.96
N ALA A 24 6.30 17.07 -16.80
CA ALA A 24 5.24 16.18 -16.37
C ALA A 24 5.84 15.19 -15.37
N ALA A 25 5.29 15.13 -14.15
CA ALA A 25 5.68 14.13 -13.17
C ALA A 25 5.49 12.74 -13.79
N ALA A 26 6.59 11.99 -13.91
CA ALA A 26 6.58 10.64 -14.43
C ALA A 26 5.64 9.78 -13.58
N GLN A 27 4.68 9.11 -14.22
CA GLN A 27 3.81 8.17 -13.52
C GLN A 27 4.64 6.95 -13.13
N THR A 28 4.63 6.57 -11.85
CA THR A 28 5.32 5.39 -11.36
C THR A 28 4.65 4.13 -11.90
N THR A 29 5.19 3.54 -12.97
CA THR A 29 4.75 2.23 -13.47
C THR A 29 5.34 1.12 -12.61
N LEU A 30 4.51 0.41 -11.85
CA LEU A 30 4.92 -0.74 -11.04
C LEU A 30 4.91 -2.02 -11.88
N SER A 31 5.84 -2.95 -11.61
CA SER A 31 5.72 -4.32 -12.12
C SER A 31 4.49 -5.01 -11.51
N ASN A 32 3.98 -6.07 -12.14
CA ASN A 32 2.83 -6.81 -11.59
C ASN A 32 3.09 -7.34 -10.17
N GLU A 33 4.33 -7.74 -9.86
CA GLU A 33 4.70 -8.18 -8.52
C GLU A 33 4.74 -7.03 -7.52
N ALA A 34 5.36 -5.90 -7.87
CA ALA A 34 5.38 -4.72 -7.02
C ALA A 34 3.96 -4.18 -6.78
N LEU A 35 3.09 -4.28 -7.80
CA LEU A 35 1.69 -3.91 -7.71
C LEU A 35 0.92 -4.82 -6.74
N ALA A 36 1.11 -6.14 -6.83
CA ALA A 36 0.50 -7.08 -5.90
C ALA A 36 0.93 -6.81 -4.45
N ILE A 37 2.22 -6.50 -4.24
CA ILE A 37 2.74 -6.10 -2.91
C ILE A 37 2.13 -4.77 -2.46
N ALA A 38 1.99 -3.78 -3.36
CA ALA A 38 1.39 -2.48 -3.06
C ALA A 38 -0.06 -2.62 -2.55
N CYS A 39 -0.86 -3.44 -3.25
CA CYS A 39 -2.25 -3.72 -2.90
C CYS A 39 -2.42 -4.77 -1.79
N GLY A 40 -1.32 -5.37 -1.30
CA GLY A 40 -1.35 -6.44 -0.32
C GLY A 40 -1.88 -6.01 1.06
N PRO A 41 -2.32 -6.99 1.89
CA PRO A 41 -2.76 -6.74 3.24
C PRO A 41 -1.62 -6.24 4.13
N ARG A 42 -1.99 -5.56 5.22
CA ARG A 42 -1.10 -5.22 6.32
C ARG A 42 -1.79 -5.39 7.65
N ALA A 43 -1.01 -5.39 8.73
CA ALA A 43 -1.55 -5.33 10.07
C ALA A 43 -0.71 -4.46 10.99
N SER A 44 -1.30 -4.06 12.11
CA SER A 44 -0.62 -3.39 13.21
C SER A 44 -1.22 -3.85 14.53
N TYR A 45 -0.38 -3.97 15.56
CA TYR A 45 -0.84 -4.18 16.94
C TYR A 45 -1.16 -2.84 17.63
N GLU A 46 -0.74 -1.72 17.05
CA GLU A 46 -1.10 -0.38 17.47
C GLU A 46 -2.18 0.22 16.55
N PRO A 47 -3.10 1.03 17.08
CA PRO A 47 -4.07 1.74 16.25
C PRO A 47 -3.37 2.61 15.19
N PRO A 48 -3.71 2.48 13.90
CA PRO A 48 -3.15 3.33 12.85
C PRO A 48 -3.43 4.82 13.08
N ASP A 49 -2.49 5.70 12.70
CA ASP A 49 -2.70 7.15 12.72
C ASP A 49 -3.67 7.54 11.59
N MET A 50 -4.87 7.99 11.98
CA MET A 50 -5.94 8.39 11.07
C MET A 50 -6.17 9.92 11.06
N LYS A 51 -5.14 10.74 11.33
CA LYS A 51 -5.29 12.21 11.29
C LYS A 51 -5.67 12.72 9.90
N MET A 52 -5.02 12.19 8.87
CA MET A 52 -5.27 12.56 7.47
C MET A 52 -6.14 11.49 6.81
N THR A 53 -7.32 11.89 6.34
CA THR A 53 -8.36 11.04 5.78
C THR A 53 -9.00 11.66 4.55
N VAL A 54 -9.61 10.78 3.74
CA VAL A 54 -10.46 11.16 2.63
C VAL A 54 -11.77 11.70 3.16
N GLY A 55 -12.04 12.99 2.97
CA GLY A 55 -13.26 13.65 3.42
C GLY A 55 -14.43 13.51 2.44
N GLY A 56 -14.14 13.35 1.15
CA GLY A 56 -15.18 13.22 0.12
C GLY A 56 -14.65 13.36 -1.31
N SER A 57 -15.56 13.58 -2.25
CA SER A 57 -15.25 13.81 -3.67
C SER A 57 -15.62 15.23 -4.10
N LEU A 58 -14.70 15.87 -4.82
CA LEU A 58 -14.95 17.15 -5.50
C LEU A 58 -15.83 16.96 -6.74
N THR A 59 -15.77 15.78 -7.36
CA THR A 59 -16.53 15.41 -8.57
C THR A 59 -17.94 14.90 -8.27
N GLY A 60 -18.42 15.02 -7.03
CA GLY A 60 -19.81 14.72 -6.66
C GLY A 60 -20.15 13.26 -6.41
N ALA A 61 -19.16 12.35 -6.46
CA ALA A 61 -19.38 10.94 -6.14
C ALA A 61 -19.73 10.77 -4.64
N LYS A 62 -20.71 9.89 -4.36
CA LYS A 62 -21.18 9.59 -3.01
C LYS A 62 -20.90 8.11 -2.71
N GLY A 63 -19.78 7.81 -2.08
CA GLY A 63 -19.36 6.44 -1.77
C GLY A 63 -17.96 6.17 -2.27
N VAL A 64 -17.82 5.22 -3.21
CA VAL A 64 -16.53 4.76 -3.72
C VAL A 64 -16.01 5.68 -4.83
N TYR A 65 -14.70 5.93 -4.79
CA TYR A 65 -13.96 6.79 -5.69
C TYR A 65 -12.96 5.97 -6.50
N ALA A 66 -12.79 6.38 -7.77
CA ALA A 66 -12.03 5.70 -8.80
C ALA A 66 -11.10 6.72 -9.49
N PRO A 67 -10.13 6.30 -10.33
CA PRO A 67 -9.10 7.17 -10.90
C PRO A 67 -9.57 8.46 -11.58
N TRP A 68 -10.78 8.51 -12.11
CA TRP A 68 -11.36 9.71 -12.76
C TRP A 68 -11.96 10.73 -11.77
N HIS A 69 -12.08 10.38 -10.49
CA HIS A 69 -12.56 11.31 -9.45
C HIS A 69 -11.40 12.12 -8.85
N ARG A 70 -11.74 13.32 -8.40
CA ARG A 70 -10.87 14.11 -7.52
C ARG A 70 -11.44 14.05 -6.11
N ILE A 71 -10.57 13.76 -5.15
CA ILE A 71 -10.95 13.60 -3.75
C ILE A 71 -10.43 14.76 -2.91
N VAL A 72 -11.12 15.02 -1.81
CA VAL A 72 -10.76 16.04 -0.83
C VAL A 72 -10.16 15.35 0.39
N ILE A 73 -9.01 15.82 0.83
CA ILE A 73 -8.33 15.38 2.05
C ILE A 73 -8.62 16.38 3.17
N ASN A 74 -8.86 15.90 4.39
CA ASN A 74 -9.11 16.70 5.60
C ASN A 74 -7.82 17.31 6.22
N ALA A 75 -6.80 17.55 5.39
CA ALA A 75 -5.51 18.08 5.79
C ALA A 75 -4.95 18.95 4.68
N GLY A 76 -4.10 19.90 5.03
CA GLY A 76 -3.55 20.93 4.18
C GLY A 76 -2.11 21.30 4.58
N SER A 77 -1.71 22.53 4.27
CA SER A 77 -0.34 23.00 4.51
C SER A 77 0.00 23.10 5.99
N GLU A 78 -0.96 23.37 6.86
CA GLU A 78 -0.75 23.42 8.32
C GLU A 78 -0.51 22.02 8.92
N GLU A 79 -1.04 20.99 8.28
CA GLU A 79 -0.77 19.57 8.59
C GLU A 79 0.46 19.02 7.82
N GLY A 80 1.16 19.88 7.06
CA GLY A 80 2.41 19.54 6.40
C GLY A 80 2.28 18.97 4.98
N LEU A 81 1.08 19.00 4.38
CA LEU A 81 0.89 18.57 3.00
C LEU A 81 1.52 19.55 2.00
N ARG A 82 1.99 19.00 0.88
CA ARG A 82 2.56 19.72 -0.27
C ARG A 82 2.08 19.07 -1.55
N SER A 83 1.85 19.89 -2.58
CA SER A 83 1.57 19.38 -3.94
C SER A 83 2.69 18.47 -4.43
N GLY A 84 2.31 17.42 -5.16
CA GLY A 84 3.20 16.40 -5.69
C GLY A 84 3.50 15.24 -4.73
N GLN A 85 3.14 15.32 -3.45
CA GLN A 85 3.29 14.20 -2.53
C GLN A 85 2.35 13.05 -2.91
N GLU A 86 2.85 11.83 -2.75
CA GLU A 86 2.07 10.61 -2.95
C GLU A 86 1.81 9.92 -1.62
N PHE A 87 0.60 9.37 -1.47
CA PHE A 87 0.17 8.65 -0.28
C PHE A 87 -0.55 7.37 -0.68
N PHE A 88 -0.27 6.29 0.06
CA PHE A 88 -1.20 5.18 0.11
C PHE A 88 -2.49 5.62 0.80
N VAL A 89 -3.60 5.13 0.28
CA VAL A 89 -4.91 5.24 0.91
C VAL A 89 -5.22 3.90 1.56
N ARG A 90 -5.42 3.91 2.88
CA ARG A 90 -5.53 2.74 3.73
C ARG A 90 -6.88 2.71 4.43
N ARG A 91 -7.37 1.51 4.72
CA ARG A 91 -8.64 1.29 5.42
C ARG A 91 -8.44 0.31 6.56
N ILE A 92 -8.96 0.62 7.73
CA ILE A 92 -9.04 -0.35 8.82
C ILE A 92 -10.16 -1.33 8.50
N VAL A 93 -9.82 -2.63 8.46
CA VAL A 93 -10.79 -3.69 8.27
C VAL A 93 -11.25 -4.17 9.66
N PRO A 94 -12.52 -3.90 10.05
CA PRO A 94 -13.00 -4.27 11.36
C PRO A 94 -12.98 -5.79 11.54
N PRO A 95 -12.77 -6.28 12.77
CA PRO A 95 -12.87 -7.71 13.03
C PRO A 95 -14.31 -8.20 12.83
N ARG A 96 -14.48 -9.41 12.28
CA ARG A 96 -15.79 -10.08 12.18
C ARG A 96 -16.32 -10.50 13.54
N GLU A 97 -15.41 -10.85 14.45
CA GLU A 97 -15.68 -11.30 15.81
C GLU A 97 -14.85 -10.48 16.79
N LEU A 98 -15.41 -10.13 17.94
CA LEU A 98 -14.64 -9.42 18.97
C LEU A 98 -13.46 -10.28 19.43
N PRO A 99 -12.27 -9.68 19.64
CA PRO A 99 -11.13 -10.40 20.20
C PRO A 99 -11.52 -11.07 21.52
N ARG A 100 -11.00 -12.28 21.76
CA ARG A 100 -11.25 -12.94 23.05
C ARG A 100 -10.58 -12.14 24.18
N GLN A 101 -11.13 -12.24 25.37
CA GLN A 101 -10.57 -11.55 26.54
C GLN A 101 -9.11 -11.96 26.75
N GLY A 102 -8.19 -10.99 26.72
CA GLY A 102 -6.75 -11.21 26.88
C GLY A 102 -5.96 -11.34 25.57
N GLU A 103 -6.60 -11.43 24.41
CA GLU A 103 -5.92 -11.37 23.12
C GLU A 103 -5.59 -9.92 22.74
N LYS A 104 -4.36 -9.68 22.27
CA LYS A 104 -3.99 -8.36 21.73
C LYS A 104 -4.76 -8.13 20.43
N PRO A 105 -5.47 -7.00 20.27
CA PRO A 105 -6.16 -6.70 19.02
C PRO A 105 -5.14 -6.54 17.88
N VAL A 106 -5.46 -7.16 16.74
CA VAL A 106 -4.72 -6.95 15.49
C VAL A 106 -5.59 -6.08 14.58
N HIS A 107 -5.09 -4.88 14.27
CA HIS A 107 -5.71 -3.97 13.32
C HIS A 107 -5.35 -4.40 11.90
N ALA A 108 -6.28 -5.06 11.23
CA ALA A 108 -6.15 -5.37 9.82
C ALA A 108 -6.27 -4.08 9.00
N VAL A 109 -5.35 -3.88 8.05
CA VAL A 109 -5.33 -2.71 7.18
C VAL A 109 -5.30 -3.17 5.73
N SER A 110 -6.28 -2.74 4.95
CA SER A 110 -6.28 -2.92 3.50
C SER A 110 -5.82 -1.66 2.78
N THR A 111 -5.36 -1.87 1.54
CA THR A 111 -4.94 -0.79 0.65
C THR A 111 -6.08 -0.52 -0.31
N ALA A 112 -6.67 0.66 -0.24
CA ALA A 112 -7.71 1.07 -1.18
C ALA A 112 -7.10 1.53 -2.51
N GLY A 113 -5.91 2.14 -2.46
CA GLY A 113 -5.18 2.64 -3.63
C GLY A 113 -4.05 3.57 -3.22
N TRP A 114 -3.61 4.43 -4.15
CA TRP A 114 -2.73 5.55 -3.83
C TRP A 114 -3.07 6.78 -4.66
N ILE A 115 -2.72 7.93 -4.10
CA ILE A 115 -3.12 9.24 -4.58
C ILE A 115 -1.90 10.15 -4.70
N ARG A 116 -2.05 11.21 -5.47
CA ARG A 116 -1.13 12.35 -5.50
C ARG A 116 -1.85 13.62 -5.11
N ILE A 117 -1.27 14.39 -4.21
CA ILE A 117 -1.76 15.71 -3.83
C ILE A 117 -1.53 16.67 -5.01
N ASP A 118 -2.59 17.30 -5.50
CA ASP A 118 -2.52 18.24 -6.61
C ASP A 118 -2.47 19.69 -6.12
N ASP A 119 -3.38 20.05 -5.21
CA ASP A 119 -3.55 21.40 -4.68
C ASP A 119 -3.70 21.36 -3.15
N VAL A 120 -3.14 22.36 -2.47
CA VAL A 120 -3.09 22.43 -1.01
C VAL A 120 -3.54 23.82 -0.53
N GLN A 121 -4.52 23.81 0.37
CA GLN A 121 -4.98 24.95 1.16
C GLN A 121 -4.57 24.77 2.62
N SER A 122 -4.93 25.68 3.53
CA SER A 122 -4.50 25.62 4.94
C SER A 122 -4.84 24.29 5.63
N HIS A 123 -6.09 23.80 5.50
CA HIS A 123 -6.59 22.59 6.17
C HIS A 123 -7.25 21.58 5.22
N ARG A 124 -7.07 21.75 3.91
CA ARG A 124 -7.66 20.88 2.89
C ARG A 124 -6.72 20.74 1.73
N ALA A 125 -6.80 19.60 1.06
CA ALA A 125 -6.08 19.35 -0.17
C ALA A 125 -6.97 18.61 -1.17
N ILE A 126 -6.68 18.81 -2.45
CA ILE A 126 -7.30 18.07 -3.55
C ILE A 126 -6.27 17.06 -4.05
N ALA A 127 -6.71 15.82 -4.27
CA ALA A 127 -5.86 14.76 -4.77
C ALA A 127 -6.46 14.03 -5.96
N SER A 128 -5.57 13.58 -6.84
CA SER A 128 -5.87 12.65 -7.94
C SER A 128 -5.62 11.23 -7.48
N ILE A 129 -6.53 10.31 -7.84
CA ILE A 129 -6.35 8.88 -7.62
C ILE A 129 -5.48 8.32 -8.74
N LEU A 130 -4.29 7.83 -8.40
CA LEU A 130 -3.36 7.27 -9.36
C LEU A 130 -3.64 5.80 -9.65
N HIS A 131 -4.10 5.07 -8.64
CA HIS A 131 -4.45 3.66 -8.75
C HIS A 131 -5.47 3.25 -7.69
N GLU A 132 -6.26 2.23 -8.00
CA GLU A 132 -7.30 1.65 -7.16
C GLU A 132 -7.05 0.15 -7.00
N CYS A 133 -7.03 -0.33 -5.76
CA CYS A 133 -6.95 -1.75 -5.44
C CYS A 133 -8.33 -2.34 -5.07
N ASP A 134 -9.12 -1.63 -4.25
CA ASP A 134 -10.44 -2.07 -3.72
C ASP A 134 -11.46 -0.92 -3.57
N GLY A 135 -11.18 0.22 -4.21
CA GLY A 135 -12.03 1.41 -4.16
C GLY A 135 -11.78 2.30 -2.94
N ILE A 136 -11.63 3.60 -3.17
CA ILE A 136 -11.37 4.59 -2.12
C ILE A 136 -12.70 5.15 -1.59
N SER A 137 -12.86 5.26 -0.27
CA SER A 137 -14.09 5.76 0.37
C SER A 137 -13.79 6.87 1.39
N PRO A 138 -14.79 7.69 1.76
CA PRO A 138 -14.68 8.61 2.89
C PRO A 138 -14.25 7.88 4.18
N GLY A 139 -13.34 8.50 4.93
CA GLY A 139 -12.78 7.94 6.16
C GLY A 139 -11.55 7.05 5.97
N ASP A 140 -11.22 6.65 4.73
CA ASP A 140 -9.93 6.02 4.45
C ASP A 140 -8.80 7.00 4.82
N PHE A 141 -7.71 6.50 5.39
CA PHE A 141 -6.62 7.31 5.92
C PHE A 141 -5.37 7.27 5.04
N LEU A 142 -4.52 8.29 5.16
CA LEU A 142 -3.31 8.42 4.37
C LEU A 142 -2.08 7.91 5.10
N GLU A 143 -1.23 7.21 4.37
CA GLU A 143 0.14 6.89 4.79
C GLU A 143 1.12 7.26 3.68
N PRO A 144 2.33 7.77 4.00
CA PRO A 144 3.32 8.09 2.97
C PRO A 144 3.52 6.95 1.96
N PHE A 145 3.51 7.29 0.68
CA PHE A 145 3.74 6.31 -0.36
C PHE A 145 5.22 5.95 -0.43
N ALA A 146 5.48 4.63 -0.47
CA ALA A 146 6.79 4.07 -0.72
C ALA A 146 6.62 2.99 -1.79
N VAL A 147 7.41 3.08 -2.86
CA VAL A 147 7.42 2.09 -3.93
C VAL A 147 7.81 0.74 -3.34
N PRO A 148 6.97 -0.31 -3.43
CA PRO A 148 7.31 -1.60 -2.88
C PRO A 148 8.50 -2.21 -3.63
N SER A 149 9.49 -2.69 -2.88
CA SER A 149 10.57 -3.51 -3.43
C SER A 149 10.10 -4.95 -3.61
N VAL A 150 10.35 -5.54 -4.77
CA VAL A 150 10.17 -6.97 -4.97
C VAL A 150 11.42 -7.70 -4.46
N PRO A 151 11.32 -8.52 -3.40
CA PRO A 151 12.50 -9.19 -2.87
C PRO A 151 12.94 -10.34 -3.78
N THR A 152 14.26 -10.55 -3.83
CA THR A 152 14.84 -11.76 -4.40
C THR A 152 14.78 -12.88 -3.36
N PRO A 153 14.44 -14.13 -3.73
CA PRO A 153 14.45 -15.24 -2.78
C PRO A 153 15.82 -15.43 -2.14
N LEU A 154 15.84 -15.62 -0.82
CA LEU A 154 17.05 -16.02 -0.11
C LEU A 154 17.35 -17.51 -0.39
N PRO A 155 18.61 -17.95 -0.20
CA PRO A 155 18.95 -19.37 -0.23
C PRO A 155 18.03 -20.19 0.67
N GLU A 156 17.67 -21.40 0.23
CA GLU A 156 16.83 -22.27 1.04
C GLU A 156 17.56 -22.71 2.31
N GLY A 157 16.94 -22.42 3.46
CA GLY A 157 17.35 -22.90 4.78
C GLY A 157 16.50 -24.08 5.24
N LYS A 158 16.60 -24.43 6.53
CA LYS A 158 15.70 -25.41 7.16
C LYS A 158 14.65 -24.70 8.00
N PRO A 159 13.41 -25.24 8.09
CA PRO A 159 12.39 -24.64 8.95
C PRO A 159 12.79 -24.76 10.43
N ASP A 160 12.82 -23.63 11.12
CA ASP A 160 13.04 -23.53 12.56
C ASP A 160 11.70 -23.47 13.29
N TYR A 161 11.23 -24.61 13.78
CA TYR A 161 9.95 -24.74 14.47
C TYR A 161 9.94 -24.12 15.87
N THR A 162 11.09 -23.79 16.45
CA THR A 162 11.18 -23.18 17.78
C THR A 162 10.84 -21.70 17.77
N GLU A 163 11.00 -21.05 16.61
CA GLU A 163 10.73 -19.64 16.38
C GLU A 163 9.44 -19.43 15.55
N ALA A 164 8.54 -20.42 15.56
CA ALA A 164 7.33 -20.38 14.77
C ALA A 164 6.43 -19.19 15.14
N GLY A 165 5.89 -18.54 14.12
CA GLY A 165 4.77 -17.61 14.21
C GLY A 165 3.44 -18.29 13.89
N ARG A 166 2.41 -17.47 13.73
CA ARG A 166 1.07 -17.83 13.28
C ARG A 166 0.68 -17.02 12.05
N VAL A 167 0.02 -17.70 11.13
CA VAL A 167 -0.73 -17.04 10.04
C VAL A 167 -1.89 -16.28 10.67
N LEU A 168 -1.99 -14.98 10.37
CA LEU A 168 -3.03 -14.11 10.87
C LEU A 168 -4.26 -14.15 9.95
N PHE A 169 -4.14 -13.56 8.76
CA PHE A 169 -5.19 -13.47 7.74
C PHE A 169 -4.61 -12.87 6.45
N GLY A 170 -5.35 -12.97 5.35
CA GLY A 170 -5.07 -12.28 4.09
C GLY A 170 -5.79 -10.94 3.94
N ALA A 171 -5.90 -10.45 2.71
CA ALA A 171 -6.68 -9.25 2.36
C ALA A 171 -8.13 -9.36 2.88
N GLU A 172 -8.71 -8.23 3.30
CA GLU A 172 -10.08 -8.17 3.85
C GLU A 172 -10.36 -9.19 4.97
N ARG A 173 -9.32 -9.50 5.76
CA ARG A 173 -9.34 -10.54 6.82
C ARG A 173 -9.78 -11.91 6.32
N GLN A 174 -9.37 -12.27 5.10
CA GLN A 174 -9.61 -13.61 4.57
C GLN A 174 -8.87 -14.65 5.43
N ASN A 175 -9.61 -15.63 5.96
CA ASN A 175 -9.06 -16.68 6.84
C ASN A 175 -8.52 -17.89 6.08
N LEU A 176 -8.62 -17.91 4.76
CA LEU A 176 -8.23 -19.02 3.89
C LEU A 176 -7.31 -18.49 2.77
N GLY A 177 -6.18 -19.13 2.55
CA GLY A 177 -5.24 -18.80 1.49
C GLY A 177 -4.94 -20.01 0.60
N GLY A 178 -4.71 -19.74 -0.68
CA GLY A 178 -4.21 -20.71 -1.66
C GLY A 178 -2.87 -20.28 -2.24
N SER A 179 -2.38 -21.01 -3.25
CA SER A 179 -1.17 -20.62 -3.99
C SER A 179 -1.33 -19.22 -4.59
N GLY A 180 -0.29 -18.40 -4.46
CA GLY A 180 -0.27 -17.00 -4.87
C GLY A 180 -0.94 -16.03 -3.90
N SER A 181 -1.71 -16.51 -2.91
CA SER A 181 -2.35 -15.62 -1.92
C SER A 181 -1.30 -14.88 -1.08
N LEU A 182 -1.61 -13.61 -0.78
CA LEU A 182 -0.87 -12.80 0.17
C LEU A 182 -1.50 -12.92 1.56
N LEU A 183 -0.71 -13.38 2.52
CA LEU A 183 -1.12 -13.63 3.89
C LEU A 183 -0.19 -12.90 4.86
N LEU A 184 -0.68 -12.62 6.06
CA LEU A 184 0.12 -12.04 7.13
C LEU A 184 0.56 -13.11 8.13
N VAL A 185 1.78 -12.99 8.64
CA VAL A 185 2.33 -13.82 9.71
C VAL A 185 2.80 -12.91 10.84
N ASP A 186 2.54 -13.28 12.10
CA ASP A 186 2.89 -12.52 13.32
C ASP A 186 4.39 -12.49 13.68
N ARG A 187 5.23 -12.51 12.66
CA ARG A 187 6.69 -12.39 12.75
C ARG A 187 7.14 -11.40 11.69
N GLY A 188 7.76 -10.32 12.11
CA GLY A 188 8.32 -9.26 11.30
C GLY A 188 9.81 -9.04 11.57
N SER A 189 10.30 -7.85 11.25
CA SER A 189 11.73 -7.54 11.37
C SER A 189 12.25 -7.57 12.81
N ASN A 190 11.40 -7.30 13.80
CA ASN A 190 11.77 -7.40 15.23
C ASN A 190 12.10 -8.84 15.65
N GLN A 191 11.61 -9.84 14.91
CA GLN A 191 11.91 -11.25 15.11
C GLN A 191 12.98 -11.77 14.14
N GLY A 192 13.71 -10.88 13.48
CA GLY A 192 14.81 -11.21 12.58
C GLY A 192 14.38 -11.74 11.21
N ILE A 193 13.10 -11.61 10.85
CA ILE A 193 12.61 -12.02 9.53
C ILE A 193 13.16 -11.07 8.45
N GLN A 194 13.53 -11.62 7.30
CA GLN A 194 14.09 -10.89 6.16
C GLN A 194 13.20 -10.98 4.91
N PRO A 195 13.19 -9.97 4.03
CA PRO A 195 12.54 -10.08 2.73
C PRO A 195 13.16 -11.21 1.90
N GLY A 196 12.34 -11.98 1.20
CA GLY A 196 12.79 -13.15 0.42
C GLY A 196 13.03 -14.41 1.25
N GLN A 197 12.95 -14.35 2.58
CA GLN A 197 13.01 -15.53 3.45
C GLN A 197 11.76 -16.39 3.26
N ARG A 198 11.91 -17.71 3.41
CA ARG A 198 10.79 -18.65 3.33
C ARG A 198 10.26 -19.04 4.71
N PHE A 199 8.98 -19.35 4.73
CA PHE A 199 8.28 -20.01 5.82
C PHE A 199 7.79 -21.38 5.35
N THR A 200 7.89 -22.36 6.25
CA THR A 200 7.09 -23.58 6.16
C THR A 200 5.85 -23.40 7.02
N ILE A 201 4.68 -23.43 6.38
CA ILE A 201 3.38 -23.38 7.05
C ILE A 201 2.93 -24.79 7.39
N TYR A 202 2.52 -25.02 8.63
CA TYR A 202 2.22 -26.35 9.15
C TYR A 202 1.15 -26.35 10.24
N ARG A 203 0.58 -27.53 10.48
CA ARG A 203 -0.27 -27.83 11.64
C ARG A 203 0.44 -28.85 12.52
N PRO A 204 0.52 -28.63 13.84
CA PRO A 204 1.08 -29.61 14.76
C PRO A 204 0.18 -30.86 14.78
N SER A 205 0.78 -32.01 15.00
CA SER A 205 0.09 -33.28 15.18
C SER A 205 0.45 -33.83 16.55
N ASP A 206 -0.54 -34.21 17.35
CA ASP A 206 -0.30 -34.81 18.67
C ASP A 206 0.26 -36.23 18.55
N ALA A 207 0.08 -36.89 17.40
CA ALA A 207 0.37 -38.30 17.19
C ALA A 207 1.52 -38.55 16.20
N GLY A 208 2.23 -37.51 15.74
CA GLY A 208 3.26 -37.68 14.71
C GLY A 208 3.95 -36.39 14.27
N PRO A 209 4.66 -36.40 13.12
CA PRO A 209 5.32 -35.21 12.62
C PRO A 209 4.33 -34.12 12.25
N ASN A 210 4.80 -32.87 12.27
CA ASN A 210 4.06 -31.71 11.78
C ASN A 210 3.52 -31.96 10.36
N VAL A 211 2.25 -31.64 10.15
CA VAL A 211 1.62 -31.73 8.82
C VAL A 211 1.95 -30.46 8.06
N ILE A 212 2.76 -30.59 7.01
CA ILE A 212 3.13 -29.46 6.16
C ILE A 212 1.95 -29.08 5.26
N VAL A 213 1.51 -27.83 5.36
CA VAL A 213 0.38 -27.26 4.63
C VAL A 213 0.87 -26.58 3.36
N ALA A 214 1.86 -25.68 3.48
CA ALA A 214 2.35 -24.88 2.36
C ALA A 214 3.77 -24.35 2.61
N ARG A 215 4.38 -23.79 1.56
CA ARG A 215 5.55 -22.91 1.68
C ARG A 215 5.16 -21.50 1.22
N ALA A 216 5.72 -20.50 1.87
CA ALA A 216 5.46 -19.10 1.53
C ALA A 216 6.75 -18.29 1.62
N MET A 217 6.88 -17.26 0.77
CA MET A 217 8.03 -16.34 0.76
C MET A 217 7.60 -14.99 1.31
N VAL A 218 8.42 -14.40 2.18
CA VAL A 218 8.25 -13.03 2.68
C VAL A 218 8.42 -12.04 1.53
N VAL A 219 7.37 -11.28 1.24
CA VAL A 219 7.35 -10.25 0.18
C VAL A 219 7.40 -8.83 0.72
N ALA A 220 6.99 -8.59 1.96
CA ALA A 220 7.14 -7.31 2.65
C ALA A 220 7.22 -7.49 4.17
N LEU A 221 7.78 -6.48 4.86
CA LEU A 221 8.00 -6.50 6.30
C LEU A 221 7.42 -5.27 6.99
N GLN A 222 6.86 -5.53 8.17
CA GLN A 222 6.58 -4.57 9.22
C GLN A 222 7.37 -5.03 10.48
N PRO A 223 7.45 -4.21 11.54
CA PRO A 223 8.19 -4.58 12.74
C PRO A 223 7.75 -5.92 13.35
N ASP A 224 6.45 -6.17 13.48
CA ASP A 224 5.92 -7.37 14.14
C ASP A 224 5.14 -8.31 13.23
N VAL A 225 5.01 -7.97 11.95
CA VAL A 225 4.24 -8.74 10.97
C VAL A 225 5.02 -8.81 9.65
N SER A 226 4.96 -9.95 8.98
CA SER A 226 5.43 -10.11 7.61
C SER A 226 4.25 -10.40 6.69
N MET A 227 4.31 -9.86 5.48
CA MET A 227 3.44 -10.29 4.40
C MET A 227 4.17 -11.36 3.60
N VAL A 228 3.53 -12.52 3.45
CA VAL A 228 4.05 -13.67 2.73
C VAL A 228 3.18 -13.98 1.52
N ARG A 229 3.81 -14.43 0.43
CA ARG A 229 3.15 -14.98 -0.75
C ARG A 229 3.28 -16.50 -0.71
N VAL A 230 2.16 -17.21 -0.76
CA VAL A 230 2.16 -18.68 -0.81
C VAL A 230 2.73 -19.13 -2.15
N GLU A 231 3.77 -19.97 -2.14
CA GLU A 231 4.42 -20.48 -3.36
C GLU A 231 3.74 -21.78 -3.80
N ASP A 232 3.83 -22.82 -2.96
CA ASP A 232 3.22 -24.13 -3.17
C ASP A 232 2.42 -24.57 -1.94
N MET A 233 1.40 -25.38 -2.19
CA MET A 233 0.48 -25.87 -1.16
C MET A 233 0.17 -27.36 -1.33
N ARG A 234 0.01 -28.05 -0.21
CA ARG A 234 -0.54 -29.41 -0.11
C ARG A 234 -1.98 -29.40 0.38
N ASP A 235 -2.33 -28.37 1.13
CA ASP A 235 -3.68 -28.10 1.65
C ASP A 235 -3.86 -26.58 1.76
N ALA A 236 -5.10 -26.12 1.93
CA ALA A 236 -5.39 -24.70 2.09
C ALA A 236 -4.76 -24.16 3.39
N VAL A 237 -4.17 -22.98 3.29
CA VAL A 237 -3.61 -22.28 4.45
C VAL A 237 -4.75 -21.62 5.21
N MET A 238 -4.79 -21.80 6.53
CA MET A 238 -5.80 -21.20 7.39
C MET A 238 -5.19 -20.20 8.37
N ALA A 239 -5.96 -19.17 8.71
CA ALA A 239 -5.69 -18.34 9.88
C ALA A 239 -5.50 -19.23 11.12
N GLY A 240 -4.41 -19.02 11.87
CA GLY A 240 -4.02 -19.81 13.02
C GLY A 240 -3.01 -20.92 12.73
N ASP A 241 -2.80 -21.33 11.46
CA ASP A 241 -1.72 -22.25 11.09
C ASP A 241 -0.37 -21.70 11.56
N PHE A 242 0.57 -22.58 11.91
CA PHE A 242 1.89 -22.16 12.34
C PHE A 242 2.79 -21.91 11.13
N ALA A 243 3.71 -20.96 11.26
CA ALA A 243 4.68 -20.61 10.23
C ALA A 243 6.10 -20.63 10.80
N ALA A 244 6.91 -21.62 10.41
CA ALA A 244 8.30 -21.76 10.82
C ALA A 244 9.24 -21.06 9.82
N PRO A 245 10.02 -20.04 10.22
CA PRO A 245 10.96 -19.37 9.33
C PRO A 245 12.12 -20.28 8.96
N HIS A 246 12.64 -20.13 7.73
CA HIS A 246 13.81 -20.85 7.26
C HIS A 246 15.09 -20.14 7.69
N LYS A 247 16.05 -20.87 8.26
CA LYS A 247 17.37 -20.36 8.66
C LYS A 247 18.50 -21.25 8.17
#